data_AF-A0A3P6RUL0-F1
#
_entry.id   AF-A0A3P6RUL0-F1
#
_cell.length_a   1.000
_cell.length_b   1.000
_cell.length_c   1.000
_cell.angle_alpha   90.00
_cell.angle_beta   90.00
_cell.angle_gamma   90.00
#
_symmetry.space_group_name_H-M   'P 1'
#
loop_
_entity.id
_entity.type
_entity.pdbx_description
1 polymer ?
#
loop_
_entity_poly.entity_id
_entity_poly.type
_entity_poly.pdbx_seq_one_letter_code
_entity_poly.pdbx_strand_id
1 'polypeptide(L)'
;MEAVDSKFFATVNNYTRIREELWHAIEEEIEPKDCRIYSFKPNYKDDPFSEDGCLWCLNFFFHNKGLKRLMLLSCRALSQNGAVPGEDPLWDLDD
;
A
#
# COMPACT_ATOMS: atom_id res chain seq x y z
N MET A 1 8.38 -2.93 8.97
CA MET A 1 8.19 -2.62 7.53
C MET A 1 8.78 -3.65 6.58
N GLU A 2 9.46 -4.70 7.07
CA GLU A 2 10.05 -5.77 6.25
C GLU A 2 9.09 -6.40 5.24
N ALA A 3 7.79 -6.47 5.55
CA ALA A 3 6.76 -6.98 4.62
C ALA A 3 6.60 -6.11 3.36
N VAL A 4 6.78 -4.78 3.47
CA VAL A 4 6.75 -3.85 2.33
C VAL A 4 8.04 -4.02 1.52
N ASP A 5 9.19 -3.96 2.18
CA ASP A 5 10.50 -4.13 1.54
C ASP A 5 10.57 -5.45 0.76
N SER A 6 10.18 -6.57 1.38
CA SER A 6 10.20 -7.89 0.75
C SER A 6 9.36 -7.95 -0.53
N LYS A 7 8.16 -7.35 -0.52
CA LYS A 7 7.29 -7.27 -1.70
C LYS A 7 7.88 -6.37 -2.77
N PHE A 8 8.38 -5.20 -2.38
CA PHE A 8 8.91 -4.22 -3.32
C PHE A 8 10.21 -4.68 -3.97
N PHE A 9 11.10 -5.35 -3.24
CA PHE A 9 12.28 -5.99 -3.82
C PHE A 9 11.92 -7.03 -4.89
N ALA A 10 10.79 -7.72 -4.74
CA ALA A 10 10.35 -8.74 -5.68
C ALA A 10 9.66 -8.17 -6.94
N THR A 11 9.03 -7.00 -6.87
CA THR A 11 8.16 -6.50 -7.96
C THR A 11 8.47 -5.10 -8.47
N VAL A 12 9.22 -4.28 -7.72
CA VAL A 12 9.53 -2.89 -8.10
C VAL A 12 10.95 -2.82 -8.66
N ASN A 13 11.04 -2.42 -9.93
CA ASN A 13 12.31 -2.25 -10.61
C ASN A 13 13.16 -1.18 -9.91
N ASN A 14 14.42 -1.51 -9.62
CA ASN A 14 15.36 -0.61 -8.94
C ASN A 14 14.90 -0.08 -7.58
N TYR A 15 14.11 -0.87 -6.81
CA TYR A 15 13.63 -0.47 -5.48
C TYR A 15 14.76 -0.01 -4.55
N THR A 16 15.96 -0.62 -4.64
CA THR A 16 17.15 -0.21 -3.89
C THR A 16 17.49 1.28 -4.01
N ARG A 17 17.18 1.93 -5.13
CA ARG A 17 17.48 3.35 -5.36
C ARG A 17 16.49 4.28 -4.68
N ILE A 18 15.22 3.89 -4.61
CA ILE A 18 14.13 4.72 -4.06
C ILE A 18 13.76 4.37 -2.62
N ARG A 19 14.24 3.23 -2.11
CA ARG A 19 13.90 2.71 -0.78
C ARG A 19 14.15 3.72 0.33
N GLU A 20 15.33 4.33 0.34
CA GLU A 20 15.70 5.27 1.40
C GLU A 20 14.85 6.54 1.34
N GLU A 21 14.62 7.08 0.14
CA GLU A 21 13.76 8.27 -0.06
C GLU A 21 12.31 8.01 0.38
N LEU A 22 11.76 6.82 0.03
CA LEU A 22 10.42 6.41 0.43
C LEU A 22 10.27 6.36 1.96
N TRP A 23 11.20 5.68 2.64
CA TRP A 23 11.12 5.52 4.09
C TRP A 23 11.43 6.82 4.83
N HIS A 24 12.32 7.66 4.28
CA HIS A 24 12.58 8.98 4.82
C HIS A 24 11.33 9.86 4.78
N ALA A 25 10.65 9.93 3.64
CA ALA A 25 9.41 10.70 3.51
C ALA A 25 8.32 10.21 4.47
N ILE A 26 8.21 8.89 4.67
CA ILE A 26 7.27 8.31 5.65
C ILE A 26 7.66 8.69 7.09
N GLU A 27 8.95 8.62 7.43
CA GLU A 27 9.43 8.98 8.78
C GLU A 27 9.13 10.45 9.09
N GLU A 28 9.41 11.36 8.15
CA GLU A 28 9.15 12.79 8.29
C GLU A 28 7.66 13.13 8.42
N GLU A 29 6.79 12.42 7.70
CA GLU A 29 5.37 12.77 7.65
C GLU A 29 4.50 12.15 8.75
N ILE A 30 4.87 11.00 9.33
CA ILE A 30 3.98 10.35 10.30
C ILE A 30 4.67 9.86 11.57
N GLU A 31 6.00 9.89 11.64
CA GLU A 31 6.78 9.34 12.75
C GLU A 31 6.31 7.91 13.11
N PRO A 32 6.53 6.91 12.23
CA PRO A 32 6.01 5.55 12.40
C PRO A 32 6.29 4.91 13.77
N LYS A 33 7.38 5.32 14.45
CA LYS A 33 7.71 4.85 15.81
C LYS A 33 6.67 5.23 16.85
N ASP A 34 5.98 6.35 16.68
CA ASP A 34 4.93 6.87 17.55
C ASP A 34 3.52 6.54 17.04
N CYS A 35 3.43 5.75 15.97
CA CYS A 35 2.17 5.31 15.37
C CYS A 35 1.63 4.02 15.99
N ARG A 36 0.31 3.93 16.06
CA ARG A 36 -0.38 2.63 16.05
C ARG A 36 -0.61 2.22 14.60
N ILE A 37 -0.05 1.08 14.20
CA ILE A 37 -0.10 0.58 12.83
C ILE A 37 -1.13 -0.53 12.73
N TYR A 38 -2.07 -0.38 11.80
CA TYR A 38 -3.08 -1.39 11.49
C TYR A 38 -2.85 -1.90 10.07
N SER A 39 -3.11 -3.18 9.83
CA SER A 39 -3.16 -3.74 8.49
C SER A 39 -4.58 -4.15 8.15
N PHE A 40 -5.00 -3.81 6.95
CA PHE A 40 -6.26 -4.27 6.42
C PHE A 40 -6.03 -5.56 5.63
N LYS A 41 -6.74 -6.61 6.02
CA LYS A 41 -6.72 -7.91 5.34
C LYS A 41 -8.02 -8.08 4.59
N PRO A 42 -7.97 -8.15 3.25
CA PRO A 42 -9.17 -8.31 2.46
C PRO A 42 -9.82 -9.66 2.76
N ASN A 43 -11.14 -9.67 2.89
CA ASN A 43 -11.92 -10.89 3.02
C ASN A 43 -12.68 -11.04 1.69
N TYR A 44 -12.36 -12.08 0.92
CA TYR A 44 -12.66 -12.31 -0.50
C TYR A 44 -14.09 -12.02 -1.03
N LYS A 45 -15.09 -11.75 -0.18
CA LYS A 45 -16.42 -11.27 -0.61
C LYS A 45 -16.53 -9.78 -0.27
N ASP A 46 -16.70 -8.97 -1.30
CA ASP A 46 -17.05 -7.54 -1.22
C ASP A 46 -15.90 -6.58 -0.84
N ASP A 47 -14.65 -6.98 -1.10
CA ASP A 47 -13.48 -6.18 -0.75
C ASP A 47 -12.90 -5.39 -1.95
N PRO A 48 -12.70 -4.06 -1.85
CA PRO A 48 -12.24 -3.22 -2.97
C PRO A 48 -10.76 -3.46 -3.37
N PHE A 49 -10.00 -4.22 -2.57
CA PHE A 49 -8.63 -4.61 -2.86
C PHE A 49 -8.52 -6.07 -3.34
N SER A 50 -9.66 -6.72 -3.59
CA SER A 50 -9.77 -8.08 -4.13
C SER A 50 -10.22 -8.03 -5.59
N GLU A 51 -9.36 -7.47 -6.44
CA GLU A 51 -9.55 -7.46 -7.88
C GLU A 51 -8.88 -8.66 -8.55
N ASP A 52 -9.41 -9.07 -9.69
CA ASP A 52 -8.83 -10.14 -10.49
C ASP A 52 -7.40 -9.78 -10.93
N GLY A 53 -6.50 -10.76 -10.83
CA GLY A 53 -5.10 -10.57 -11.18
C GLY A 53 -4.25 -9.86 -10.11
N CYS A 54 -4.81 -9.47 -8.97
CA CYS A 54 -4.03 -8.96 -7.84
C CYS A 54 -3.14 -10.07 -7.25
N LEU A 55 -1.82 -9.92 -7.40
CA LEU A 55 -0.82 -10.85 -6.86
C LEU A 55 -0.65 -10.65 -5.35
N TRP A 56 -0.71 -9.39 -4.92
CA TRP A 56 -0.76 -9.01 -3.52
C TRP A 56 -1.23 -7.57 -3.39
N CYS A 57 -1.83 -7.27 -2.23
CA CYS A 57 -2.08 -5.92 -1.76
C CYS A 57 -1.48 -5.73 -0.36
N LEU A 58 -1.09 -4.50 -0.04
CA LEU A 58 -0.70 -4.06 1.27
C LEU A 58 -1.42 -2.77 1.59
N ASN A 59 -2.11 -2.76 2.71
CA ASN A 59 -2.93 -1.64 3.17
C ASN A 59 -2.60 -1.41 4.64
N PHE A 60 -1.74 -0.43 4.91
CA PHE A 60 -1.32 -0.08 6.25
C PHE A 60 -1.85 1.30 6.64
N PHE A 61 -2.51 1.36 7.80
CA PHE A 61 -2.96 2.61 8.41
C PHE A 61 -2.04 2.95 9.57
N PHE A 62 -1.41 4.12 9.49
CA PHE A 62 -0.55 4.68 10.54
C PHE A 62 -1.34 5.77 11.25
N HIS A 63 -1.73 5.52 12.49
CA HIS A 63 -2.41 6.51 13.31
C HIS A 63 -1.46 7.08 14.36
N ASN A 64 -1.02 8.33 14.14
CA ASN A 64 -0.26 9.10 15.11
C ASN A 64 -1.20 10.02 15.88
N LYS A 65 -1.42 9.70 17.17
CA LYS A 65 -2.30 10.49 18.03
C LYS A 65 -1.71 11.86 18.40
N GLY A 66 -0.38 11.96 18.50
CA GLY A 66 0.31 13.20 18.83
C GLY A 66 0.15 14.24 17.71
N LEU A 67 0.36 13.79 16.47
CA LEU A 67 0.19 14.61 15.26
C LEU A 67 -1.28 14.80 14.83
N LYS A 68 -2.22 14.06 15.45
CA LYS A 68 -3.62 13.95 15.02
C LYS A 68 -3.75 13.61 13.53
N ARG A 69 -2.90 12.69 13.06
CA ARG A 69 -2.73 12.37 11.65
C ARG A 69 -2.94 10.88 11.39
N LEU A 70 -3.58 10.57 10.27
CA LEU A 70 -3.77 9.23 9.76
C LEU A 70 -3.14 9.15 8.36
N MET A 71 -2.20 8.23 8.16
CA MET A 71 -1.61 7.97 6.85
C MET A 71 -2.02 6.57 6.38
N LEU A 72 -2.48 6.46 5.13
CA LEU A 72 -2.72 5.20 4.44
C LEU A 72 -1.58 4.94 3.47
N LEU A 73 -0.83 3.85 3.69
CA LEU A 73 0.07 3.27 2.70
C LEU A 73 -0.65 2.10 2.03
N SER A 74 -1.18 2.35 0.84
CA SER A 74 -1.84 1.34 0.01
C SER A 74 -1.03 1.09 -1.25
N CYS A 75 -0.65 -0.17 -1.48
CA CYS A 75 -0.02 -0.60 -2.72
C CYS A 75 -0.54 -1.98 -3.13
N ARG A 76 -0.57 -2.23 -4.43
CA ARG A 76 -0.93 -3.54 -4.99
C ARG A 76 -0.03 -3.87 -6.17
N ALA A 77 0.19 -5.15 -6.41
CA ALA A 77 0.84 -5.64 -7.61
C ALA A 77 -0.16 -6.43 -8.44
N LEU A 78 -0.32 -6.02 -9.69
CA LEU A 78 -1.21 -6.66 -10.64
C LEU A 78 -0.43 -7.50 -11.64
N SER A 79 -0.96 -8.68 -11.94
CA SER A 79 -0.52 -9.50 -13.06
C SER A 79 -0.96 -8.85 -14.38
N GLN A 80 -0.03 -8.69 -15.32
CA GLN A 80 -0.36 -8.22 -16.68
C GLN A 80 -1.38 -9.13 -17.40
N ASN A 81 -1.48 -10.39 -17.00
CA ASN A 81 -2.41 -11.35 -17.60
C ASN A 81 -3.82 -11.30 -16.98
N GLY A 82 -3.96 -10.70 -15.79
CA GLY A 82 -5.23 -10.59 -15.06
C GLY A 82 -5.75 -9.16 -14.95
N ALA A 83 -4.91 -8.16 -15.24
CA ALA A 83 -5.33 -6.77 -15.28
C ALA A 83 -6.30 -6.57 -16.44
N VAL A 84 -7.57 -6.27 -16.11
CA VAL A 84 -8.52 -5.75 -17.09
C VAL A 84 -8.09 -4.32 -17.40
N PRO A 85 -7.67 -4.00 -18.64
CA PRO A 85 -7.22 -2.64 -18.96
C PRO A 85 -8.41 -1.69 -18.90
N GLY A 86 -8.42 -0.77 -17.92
CA GLY A 86 -9.35 0.36 -17.89
C GLY A 86 -10.47 0.31 -16.85
N GLU A 87 -10.49 -0.66 -15.93
CA GLU A 87 -11.37 -0.65 -14.76
C GLU A 87 -10.48 -0.67 -13.51
N ASP A 88 -10.17 0.49 -12.95
CA ASP A 88 -9.49 0.59 -11.66
C ASP A 88 -10.53 1.05 -10.62
N PRO A 89 -11.37 0.13 -10.12
CA PRO A 89 -12.53 0.47 -9.29
C PRO A 89 -12.16 1.17 -7.98
N LEU A 90 -10.87 1.20 -7.62
CA LEU A 90 -10.37 1.86 -6.42
C LEU A 90 -10.28 3.39 -6.58
N TRP A 91 -10.08 3.89 -7.80
CA TRP A 91 -9.91 5.32 -8.10
C TRP A 91 -10.98 5.90 -9.02
N ASP A 92 -11.87 5.06 -9.56
CA ASP A 92 -13.12 5.47 -10.22
C ASP A 92 -14.15 5.96 -9.18
N LEU A 93 -13.77 6.96 -8.39
CA LEU A 93 -14.68 7.76 -7.56
C LEU A 93 -15.23 8.97 -8.36
N ASP A 94 -15.22 8.89 -9.69
CA ASP A 94 -15.92 9.85 -10.53
C ASP A 94 -17.39 9.39 -10.73
N ASP A 95 -18.27 10.15 -10.06
CA ASP A 95 -19.75 10.23 -10.06
C ASP A 95 -20.60 9.15 -9.36
#